data_AF-A0A6P0YUU2-F1
#
_entry.id   AF-A0A6P0YUU2-F1
#
_cell.length_a   1.000
_cell.length_b   1.000
_cell.length_c   1.000
_cell.angle_alpha   90.00
_cell.angle_beta   90.00
_cell.angle_gamma   90.00
#
_symmetry.space_group_name_H-M   'P 1'
#
loop_
_entity.id
_entity.type
_entity.pdbx_description
1 polymer ?
#
loop_
_entity_poly.entity_id
_entity_poly.type
_entity_poly.pdbx_seq_one_letter_code
_entity_poly.pdbx_strand_id
1 'polypeptide(L)' 'MTITTVLPTTQSNPLLFKGLTWREFKVVEQLLDQPGYRLSFLDGTLEIQQMPGEEHETVKKRIAALLELYLLMAGFDFK' A
#
# COMPACT_ATOMS: atom_id res chain seq x y z
N MET A 1 -23.01 6.96 29.09
CA MET A 1 -22.72 7.18 27.66
C MET A 1 -21.24 6.86 27.48
N THR A 2 -20.91 5.70 26.92
CA THR A 2 -19.52 5.30 26.69
C THR A 2 -19.00 6.04 25.47
N ILE A 3 -18.07 6.97 25.68
CA ILE A 3 -17.31 7.59 24.60
C ILE A 3 -16.43 6.53 23.95
N THR A 4 -16.77 6.12 22.74
CA THR A 4 -15.89 5.30 21.91
C THR A 4 -14.75 6.19 21.44
N THR A 5 -13.61 6.11 22.11
CA THR A 5 -12.35 6.70 21.63
C THR A 5 -11.92 5.93 20.39
N VAL A 6 -12.19 6.48 19.20
CA VAL A 6 -11.54 6.02 17.97
C VAL A 6 -10.05 6.30 18.12
N LEU A 7 -9.23 5.26 18.22
CA LEU A 7 -7.79 5.42 18.16
C LEU A 7 -7.47 6.03 16.79
N PRO A 8 -6.70 7.13 16.71
CA PRO A 8 -6.24 7.60 15.42
C PRO A 8 -5.43 6.45 14.79
N THR A 9 -5.86 6.02 13.60
CA THR A 9 -5.06 5.15 12.76
C THR A 9 -3.69 5.80 12.64
N THR A 10 -2.64 5.18 13.16
CA THR A 10 -1.27 5.68 13.07
C THR A 10 -0.83 5.59 11.61
N GLN A 11 -1.35 6.46 10.74
CA GLN A 11 -0.79 6.72 9.43
C GLN A 11 0.51 7.47 9.71
N SER A 12 1.59 6.72 9.90
CA SER A 12 2.94 7.27 9.91
C SER A 12 3.14 8.00 8.58
N ASN A 13 3.57 9.27 8.63
CA ASN A 13 3.85 10.03 7.43
C ASN A 13 4.90 9.28 6.60
N PRO A 14 4.71 9.14 5.27
CA PRO A 14 5.68 8.49 4.42
C PRO A 14 7.01 9.25 4.43
N LEU A 15 8.12 8.52 4.44
CA LEU A 15 9.46 9.10 4.32
C LEU A 15 9.76 9.31 2.84
N LEU A 16 10.19 10.51 2.47
CA LEU A 16 10.47 10.89 1.09
C LEU A 16 11.95 11.24 0.89
N PHE A 17 12.57 10.62 -0.10
CA PHE A 17 13.96 10.87 -0.50
C PHE A 17 13.99 11.27 -1.98
N LYS A 18 14.52 12.46 -2.29
CA LYS A 18 14.55 13.00 -3.66
C LYS A 18 15.94 12.89 -4.28
N GLY A 19 15.99 12.93 -5.61
CA GLY A 19 17.24 12.99 -6.38
C GLY A 19 17.88 11.63 -6.63
N LEU A 20 17.11 10.55 -6.52
CA LEU A 20 17.59 9.19 -6.78
C LEU A 20 17.41 8.84 -8.25
N THR A 21 18.38 8.17 -8.85
CA THR A 21 18.21 7.49 -10.13
C THR A 21 17.47 6.17 -9.94
N TRP A 22 16.86 5.66 -11.02
CA TRP A 22 16.22 4.33 -11.01
C TRP A 22 17.18 3.22 -10.56
N ARG A 23 18.47 3.30 -10.93
CA ARG A 23 19.47 2.31 -10.56
C ARG A 23 19.77 2.33 -9.06
N GLU A 24 19.93 3.52 -8.48
CA GLU A 24 20.13 3.67 -7.04
C GLU A 24 18.91 3.18 -6.25
N PHE A 25 17.69 3.48 -6.72
CA PHE A 25 16.47 2.92 -6.14
C PHE A 25 16.49 1.39 -6.13
N LYS A 26 16.83 0.72 -7.24
CA LYS A 26 16.86 -0.74 -7.30
C LYS A 26 17.87 -1.38 -6.34
N VAL A 27 18.98 -0.70 -6.06
CA VAL A 27 19.92 -1.13 -5.03
C VAL A 27 19.29 -0.99 -3.64
N VAL A 28 18.72 0.18 -3.33
CA VAL A 28 18.05 0.42 -2.04
C VAL A 28 16.89 -0.55 -1.80
N GLU A 29 16.10 -0.85 -2.83
CA GLU A 29 15.00 -1.81 -2.76
C GLU A 29 15.48 -3.20 -2.33
N GLN A 30 16.60 -3.68 -2.87
CA GLN A 30 17.18 -4.97 -2.49
C GLN A 30 17.68 -5.00 -1.03
N LEU A 31 18.16 -3.87 -0.49
CA LEU A 31 18.62 -3.80 0.90
C LEU A 31 17.46 -3.65 1.91
N LEU A 32 16.39 -2.98 1.51
CA LEU A 32 15.26 -2.62 2.38
C LEU A 32 14.02 -3.50 2.17
N ASP A 33 14.14 -4.63 1.46
CA ASP A 33 13.08 -5.61 1.28
C ASP A 33 12.76 -6.33 2.61
N GLN A 34 12.06 -5.61 3.49
CA GLN A 34 11.68 -6.05 4.82
C GLN A 34 10.15 -6.08 4.95
N PRO A 35 9.59 -7.11 5.60
CA PRO A 35 8.16 -7.19 5.85
C PRO A 35 7.71 -6.00 6.73
N GLY A 36 6.60 -5.38 6.35
CA GLY A 36 6.00 -4.27 7.10
C GLY A 36 6.28 -2.87 6.54
N TYR A 37 7.12 -2.74 5.52
CA TYR A 37 7.31 -1.49 4.77
C TYR A 37 7.05 -1.71 3.28
N ARG A 38 6.57 -0.65 2.63
CA ARG A 38 6.37 -0.56 1.19
C ARG A 38 7.28 0.53 0.65
N LEU A 39 8.04 0.18 -0.39
CA LEU A 39 8.88 1.10 -1.15
C LEU A 39 8.14 1.46 -2.45
N SER A 40 8.07 2.75 -2.77
CA SER A 40 7.55 3.25 -4.04
C SER A 40 8.56 4.21 -4.66
N PHE A 41 8.68 4.22 -5.99
CA PHE A 41 9.55 5.15 -6.70
C PHE A 41 8.79 5.86 -7.81
N LEU A 42 8.86 7.19 -7.82
CA LEU A 42 8.26 8.03 -8.84
C LEU A 42 9.14 9.25 -9.09
N ASP A 43 9.56 9.44 -10.34
CA ASP A 43 10.28 10.63 -10.82
C ASP A 43 11.45 11.06 -9.92
N GLY A 44 12.33 10.10 -9.59
CA GLY A 44 13.50 10.35 -8.75
C GLY A 44 13.20 10.56 -7.26
N THR A 45 11.95 10.32 -6.84
CA THR A 45 11.54 10.32 -5.44
C THR A 45 11.27 8.89 -4.98
N LEU A 46 12.01 8.45 -3.97
CA LEU A 46 11.72 7.25 -3.21
C LEU A 46 10.78 7.59 -2.05
N GLU A 47 9.71 6.83 -1.92
CA GLU A 47 8.79 6.85 -0.82
C GLU A 47 8.91 5.55 -0.01
N ILE A 48 9.04 5.67 1.31
CA ILE A 48 8.98 4.55 2.24
C ILE A 48 7.77 4.74 3.13
N GLN A 49 6.83 3.80 3.05
CA GLN A 49 5.60 3.83 3.82
C GLN A 49 5.50 2.56 4.67
N GLN A 50 4.97 2.67 5.89
CA GLN A 50 4.59 1.48 6.64
C GLN A 50 3.43 0.76 5.93
N MET A 51 3.48 -0.56 5.85
CA MET A 51 2.38 -1.33 5.27
C MET A 51 1.09 -1.00 6.04
N PRO A 52 -0.01 -0.74 5.31
CA PRO A 52 -1.26 -0.41 5.94
C PRO A 52 -1.80 -1.63 6.72
N GLY A 53 -2.46 -1.35 7.85
CA GLY A 53 -2.90 -2.38 8.79
C GLY A 53 -4.05 -3.27 8.30
N GLU A 54 -4.48 -4.20 9.15
CA GLU A 54 -5.52 -5.19 8.85
C GLU A 54 -6.84 -4.58 8.36
N GLU A 55 -7.24 -3.43 8.90
CA GLU A 55 -8.45 -2.74 8.47
C GLU A 55 -8.37 -2.31 6.99
N HIS A 56 -7.24 -1.76 6.56
CA HIS A 56 -7.04 -1.37 5.16
C HIS A 56 -7.04 -2.59 4.24
N GLU A 57 -6.38 -3.68 4.63
CA GLU A 57 -6.37 -4.92 3.85
C GLU A 57 -7.77 -5.54 3.76
N THR A 58 -8.57 -5.43 4.82
CA THR A 58 -9.97 -5.90 4.82
C THR A 58 -10.81 -5.11 3.83
N VAL A 59 -10.72 -3.78 3.85
CA VAL A 59 -11.46 -2.91 2.91
C VAL A 59 -11.01 -3.17 1.48
N LYS A 60 -9.70 -3.21 1.23
CA LYS A 60 -9.11 -3.51 -0.08
C LYS A 60 -9.61 -4.85 -0.64
N LYS A 61 -9.62 -5.91 0.17
CA LYS A 61 -10.14 -7.23 -0.24
C LYS A 61 -11.62 -7.21 -0.57
N ARG A 62 -12.43 -6.51 0.23
CA ARG A 62 -13.88 -6.38 -0.04
C ARG A 62 -14.14 -5.65 -1.36
N ILE A 63 -13.40 -4.59 -1.63
CA ILE A 63 -13.49 -3.86 -2.91
C ILE A 63 -13.09 -4.78 -4.07
N ALA A 64 -11.97 -5.50 -3.95
CA ALA A 64 -11.52 -6.45 -4.95
C ALA A 64 -12.60 -7.52 -5.23
N ALA A 65 -13.15 -8.15 -4.19
CA ALA A 65 -14.19 -9.18 -4.34
C ALA A 65 -15.47 -8.64 -5.01
N LEU A 66 -15.90 -7.42 -4.69
CA LEU A 66 -17.06 -6.79 -5.34
C LEU A 66 -16.80 -6.53 -6.84
N LEU A 67 -15.59 -6.07 -7.18
CA LEU A 67 -15.19 -5.82 -8.56
C LEU A 67 -15.08 -7.13 -9.35
N GLU A 68 -14.45 -8.15 -8.78
CA GLU A 68 -14.35 -9.49 -9.37
C GLU A 68 -15.74 -10.08 -9.63
N LEU A 69 -16.65 -9.98 -8.65
CA LEU A 69 -18.03 -10.45 -8.80
C LEU A 69 -18.78 -9.70 -9.91
N TYR A 70 -18.65 -8.37 -9.96
CA TYR A 70 -19.27 -7.55 -11.00
C TYR A 70 -18.75 -7.94 -12.39
N LEU A 71 -17.43 -8.06 -12.55
CA LEU A 71 -16.79 -8.41 -13.81
C LEU A 71 -17.17 -9.83 -14.26
N LEU A 72 -17.23 -10.78 -13.32
CA LEU A 72 -17.72 -12.13 -13.59
C LEU A 72 -19.17 -12.11 -14.11
N MET A 73 -20.05 -11.34 -13.48
CA MET A 73 -21.44 -11.16 -13.95
C MET A 73 -21.52 -10.46 -15.31
N ALA A 74 -20.57 -9.57 -15.60
CA ALA A 74 -20.44 -8.90 -16.90
C ALA A 74 -19.83 -9.80 -18.00
N GLY A 75 -19.49 -11.06 -17.68
CA GLY A 75 -18.98 -12.03 -18.64
C GLY A 75 -17.47 -12.00 -18.85
N PHE A 76 -16.72 -11.32 -17.98
CA PHE A 76 -15.27 -11.38 -17.98
C PHE A 76 -14.79 -12.70 -17.37
N ASP A 77 -13.80 -13.31 -18.02
CA ASP A 77 -13.15 -14.55 -17.59
C ASP A 77 -11.76 -14.22 -17.03
N PHE A 78 -11.44 -14.78 -15.86
CA PHE A 78 -10.16 -14.57 -15.17
C PHE A 78 -9.34 -15.86 -15.28
N LYS A 79 -8.67 -16.04 -16.42
CA LYS A 79 -7.71 -17.13 -16.66
C LYS A 79 -6.34 -16.83 -16.08
#